data_AF-A0AAV4QMW7-F1
#
_entry.id   AF-A0AAV4QMW7-F1
#
_cell.length_a   1.000
_cell.length_b   1.000
_cell.length_c   1.000
_cell.angle_alpha   90.00
_cell.angle_beta   90.00
_cell.angle_gamma   90.00
#
_symmetry.space_group_name_H-M   'P 1'
#
loop_
_entity.id
_entity.type
_entity.pdbx_description
1 polymer ?
#
loop_
_entity_poly.entity_id
_entity_poly.type
_entity_poly.pdbx_seq_one_letter_code
_entity_poly.pdbx_strand_id
1 'polypeptide(L)'
;MNYDDRKRQVMLKRCCLVCLKPGHMAEKCHSNVRCLICERRHYALLCPDLRKGNSSLPKNKVADEEAKSTEILLTNLSSEYEIYPKTITVRLRHKGKEVCVRVLMDDGSHRSYIEKSLVAELNLFLRNRSAISRTVWWWNFTYC
;
A
#
# COMPACT_ATOMS: atom_id res chain seq x y z
N MET A 1 -5.34 17.67 1.25
CA MET A 1 -6.51 18.17 0.51
C MET A 1 -7.77 18.11 1.38
N ASN A 2 -8.47 19.22 1.63
CA ASN A 2 -9.68 19.26 2.47
C ASN A 2 -10.94 18.85 1.67
N TYR A 3 -12.10 18.69 2.31
CA TYR A 3 -13.38 18.44 1.63
C TYR A 3 -13.71 19.54 0.62
N ASP A 4 -13.56 20.81 1.00
CA ASP A 4 -13.88 21.94 0.12
C ASP A 4 -13.00 21.99 -1.12
N ASP A 5 -11.71 21.65 -1.00
CA ASP A 5 -10.80 21.56 -2.13
C ASP A 5 -11.26 20.48 -3.12
N ARG A 6 -11.64 19.31 -2.62
CA ARG A 6 -12.12 18.17 -3.43
C ARG A 6 -13.41 18.54 -4.16
N LYS A 7 -14.36 19.15 -3.45
CA LYS A 7 -15.60 19.66 -4.02
C LYS A 7 -15.33 20.71 -5.11
N ARG A 8 -14.42 21.65 -4.86
CA ARG A 8 -14.05 22.70 -5.81
C ARG A 8 -13.47 22.13 -7.10
N GLN A 9 -12.60 21.13 -7.01
CA GLN A 9 -12.03 20.47 -8.20
C GLN A 9 -13.10 19.80 -9.07
N VAL A 10 -14.09 19.17 -8.45
CA VAL A 10 -15.21 18.53 -9.18
C VAL A 10 -16.08 19.59 -9.87
N MET A 11 -16.34 20.71 -9.19
CA MET A 11 -17.09 21.84 -9.77
C MET A 11 -16.32 22.51 -10.92
N LEU A 12 -15.01 22.72 -10.78
CA LEU A 12 -14.15 23.27 -11.83
C LEU A 12 -14.18 22.41 -13.10
N LYS A 13 -14.20 21.09 -12.93
CA LYS A 13 -14.30 20.11 -14.03
C LYS A 13 -15.73 19.90 -14.53
N ARG A 14 -16.73 20.61 -14.00
CA ARG A 14 -18.16 20.48 -14.33
C ARG A 14 -18.68 19.04 -14.23
N CYS A 15 -18.17 18.30 -13.26
CA CYS A 15 -18.59 16.92 -12.97
C CYS A 15 -19.68 16.89 -11.89
N CYS A 16 -20.51 15.85 -11.93
CA CYS A 16 -21.52 15.58 -10.93
C CYS A 16 -20.89 15.24 -9.57
N LEU A 17 -21.36 15.86 -8.48
CA LEU A 17 -20.88 15.58 -7.12
C LEU A 17 -21.30 14.19 -6.58
N VAL A 18 -22.21 13.50 -7.27
CA VAL A 18 -22.64 12.15 -6.90
C VAL A 18 -21.84 11.10 -7.65
N CYS A 19 -21.79 11.18 -8.98
CA CYS A 19 -21.23 10.13 -9.83
C CYS A 19 -19.91 10.49 -10.52
N LEU A 20 -19.39 11.71 -10.32
CA LEU A 20 -18.16 12.25 -10.90
C LEU A 20 -18.12 12.29 -12.44
N LYS A 21 -19.22 11.99 -13.13
CA LYS A 21 -19.34 12.12 -14.58
C LYS A 21 -19.76 13.55 -14.98
N PRO A 22 -19.28 14.07 -16.12
CA PRO A 22 -19.76 15.35 -16.66
C PRO A 22 -21.19 15.23 -17.22
N GLY A 23 -21.79 16.38 -17.56
CA GLY A 23 -23.06 16.46 -18.29
C GLY A 23 -24.33 16.58 -17.45
N HIS A 24 -24.23 16.45 -16.12
CA HIS A 24 -25.36 16.68 -15.22
C HIS A 24 -24.90 17.08 -13.81
N MET A 25 -25.80 17.69 -13.04
CA MET A 25 -25.59 18.06 -11.63
C MET A 25 -26.15 17.00 -10.69
N ALA A 26 -25.78 17.07 -9.41
CA ALA A 26 -26.20 16.11 -8.38
C ALA A 26 -27.73 15.91 -8.30
N GLU A 27 -28.50 16.99 -8.45
CA GLU A 27 -29.96 17.00 -8.42
C GLU A 27 -30.58 16.17 -9.55
N LYS A 28 -29.97 16.20 -10.74
CA LYS A 28 -30.41 15.46 -11.94
C LYS A 28 -29.69 14.12 -12.09
N CYS A 29 -28.97 13.69 -11.07
CA CYS A 29 -28.25 12.44 -11.11
C CYS A 29 -29.21 11.29 -10.82
N HIS A 30 -29.14 10.22 -11.61
CA HIS A 30 -29.88 8.96 -11.40
C HIS A 30 -28.97 7.79 -11.00
N SER A 31 -27.67 8.02 -10.82
CA SER A 31 -26.75 6.95 -10.44
C SER A 31 -27.05 6.44 -9.03
N ASN A 32 -26.97 5.12 -8.86
CA ASN A 32 -27.06 4.45 -7.57
C ASN A 32 -25.67 4.33 -6.91
N VAL A 33 -25.10 5.47 -6.52
CA VAL A 33 -23.81 5.54 -5.82
C VAL A 33 -24.05 5.63 -4.32
N ARG A 34 -23.35 4.80 -3.54
CA ARG A 34 -23.39 4.80 -2.08
C ARG A 34 -21.96 4.91 -1.52
N CYS A 35 -21.76 5.85 -0.60
CA CYS A 35 -20.47 6.07 0.05
C CYS A 35 -20.15 4.91 0.98
N LEU A 36 -18.94 4.36 0.91
CA LEU A 36 -18.49 3.29 1.81
C LEU A 36 -18.23 3.76 3.25
N ILE A 37 -18.17 5.08 3.50
CA ILE A 37 -17.81 5.65 4.82
C ILE A 37 -19.04 6.09 5.60
N CYS A 38 -19.98 6.78 4.94
CA CYS A 38 -21.15 7.35 5.59
C CYS A 38 -22.47 6.92 4.95
N GLU A 39 -22.42 5.98 4.00
CA GLU A 39 -23.57 5.39 3.32
C GLU A 39 -24.48 6.37 2.54
N ARG A 40 -24.10 7.65 2.47
CA ARG A 40 -24.81 8.68 1.71
C ARG A 40 -24.47 8.63 0.22
N ARG A 41 -25.23 9.40 -0.56
CA ARG A 41 -25.20 9.40 -2.03
C ARG A 41 -24.01 10.17 -2.63
N HIS A 42 -22.80 9.62 -2.54
CA HIS A 42 -21.56 10.14 -3.14
C HIS A 42 -20.43 9.10 -3.11
N TYR A 43 -19.39 9.27 -3.92
CA TYR A 43 -18.17 8.47 -3.78
C TYR A 43 -17.36 8.85 -2.54
N ALA A 44 -16.65 7.89 -1.92
CA ALA A 44 -15.81 8.12 -0.74
C ALA A 44 -14.82 9.28 -0.88
N LEU A 45 -14.33 9.55 -2.10
CA LEU A 45 -13.48 10.69 -2.42
C LEU A 45 -14.12 12.05 -2.15
N LEU A 46 -15.44 12.17 -2.14
CA LEU A 46 -16.19 13.37 -1.77
C LEU A 46 -16.83 13.24 -0.38
N CYS A 47 -16.41 12.28 0.45
CA CYS A 47 -16.96 12.16 1.79
C CYS A 47 -16.40 13.27 2.71
N PRO A 48 -17.26 14.04 3.42
CA PRO A 48 -16.83 14.96 4.47
C PRO A 48 -16.12 14.23 5.61
N ASP A 49 -16.58 13.01 5.92
CA ASP A 49 -16.10 12.19 7.02
C ASP A 49 -14.83 11.39 6.69
N LEU A 50 -14.26 11.57 5.48
CA LEU A 50 -13.02 10.91 5.05
C LEU A 50 -11.84 11.12 6.04
N ARG A 51 -11.88 12.20 6.84
CA ARG A 51 -10.86 12.51 7.85
C ARG A 51 -11.18 12.01 9.26
N LYS A 52 -12.39 11.53 9.53
CA LYS A 52 -12.80 10.99 10.84
C LYS A 52 -12.54 9.47 10.96
N GLY A 53 -12.06 8.84 9.89
CA GLY A 53 -11.87 7.40 9.77
C GLY A 53 -10.55 6.84 10.33
N ASN A 54 -10.03 7.37 11.43
CA ASN A 54 -9.09 6.62 12.28
C ASN A 54 -9.76 6.10 13.57
N SER A 55 -11.08 6.26 13.74
CA SER A 55 -11.74 5.87 15.00
C SER A 55 -13.21 5.51 14.84
N SER A 56 -13.54 4.55 13.97
CA SER A 56 -14.83 3.84 14.05
C SER A 56 -14.78 2.47 13.40
N LEU A 57 -13.77 1.66 13.77
CA LEU A 57 -13.95 0.22 13.89
C LEU A 57 -14.02 -0.11 15.39
N PRO A 58 -14.80 -1.11 15.82
CA PRO A 58 -15.02 -1.38 17.24
C PRO A 58 -13.67 -1.76 17.89
N LYS A 59 -13.17 -0.85 18.73
CA LYS A 59 -11.99 -1.04 19.58
C LYS A 59 -12.25 -2.16 20.58
N ASN A 60 -11.59 -3.30 20.40
CA ASN A 60 -11.19 -4.11 21.55
C ASN A 60 -9.84 -3.61 22.06
N LYS A 61 -9.82 -3.40 23.37
CA LYS A 61 -8.82 -2.72 24.19
C LYS A 61 -7.48 -3.44 24.16
N VAL A 62 -6.35 -2.71 24.04
CA VAL A 62 -5.17 -2.78 24.94
C VAL A 62 -4.45 -1.43 24.88
N ALA A 63 -3.87 -1.04 26.02
CA ALA A 63 -3.46 0.28 26.47
C ALA A 63 -2.18 0.87 25.83
N ASP A 64 -2.04 2.17 26.08
CA ASP A 64 -0.89 3.06 25.85
C ASP A 64 0.45 2.52 26.37
N GLU A 65 1.53 2.89 25.68
CA GLU A 65 2.82 3.30 26.29
C GLU A 65 3.54 4.19 25.24
N GLU A 66 4.09 5.29 25.74
CA GLU A 66 4.65 6.40 24.99
C GLU A 66 6.12 6.17 24.57
N ALA A 67 6.51 6.93 23.55
CA ALA A 67 7.84 7.48 23.30
C ALA A 67 9.00 6.57 22.84
N LYS A 68 9.63 7.11 21.78
CA LYS A 68 11.06 7.07 21.47
C LYS A 68 11.59 5.79 20.81
N SER A 69 11.63 5.80 19.47
CA SER A 69 12.85 5.43 18.72
C SER A 69 12.69 5.66 17.21
N THR A 70 13.76 6.19 16.63
CA THR A 70 14.28 5.91 15.28
C THR A 70 13.49 4.94 14.40
N GLU A 71 13.23 5.42 13.18
CA GLU A 71 13.12 4.65 11.93
C GLU A 71 12.03 3.56 11.85
N ILE A 72 11.49 3.39 10.64
CA ILE A 72 10.61 2.29 10.24
C ILE A 72 9.14 2.44 10.71
N LEU A 73 8.30 2.99 9.82
CA LEU A 73 7.01 2.36 9.52
C LEU A 73 6.43 2.91 8.19
N LEU A 74 6.95 2.42 7.05
CA LEU A 74 6.26 2.54 5.76
C LEU A 74 5.37 1.32 5.45
N THR A 75 5.12 0.48 6.44
CA THR A 75 4.26 -0.68 6.30
C THR A 75 3.24 -0.70 7.42
N ASN A 76 1.97 -0.80 7.02
CA ASN A 76 0.78 -0.94 7.87
C ASN A 76 0.11 0.38 8.28
N LEU A 77 -0.31 1.16 7.27
CA LEU A 77 -1.66 1.69 7.36
C LEU A 77 -2.60 0.48 7.26
N SER A 78 -3.35 0.21 8.33
CA SER A 78 -4.42 -0.80 8.38
C SER A 78 -5.41 -0.51 7.25
N SER A 79 -5.13 -1.09 6.10
CA SER A 79 -6.00 -1.14 4.96
C SER A 79 -6.71 -2.48 5.06
N GLU A 80 -8.03 -2.50 4.92
CA GLU A 80 -8.82 -3.74 4.75
C GLU A 80 -8.39 -4.54 3.50
N TYR A 81 -7.49 -3.96 2.68
CA TYR A 81 -6.88 -4.61 1.53
C TYR A 81 -5.47 -5.10 1.85
N GLU A 82 -5.29 -6.40 1.66
CA GLU A 82 -4.00 -7.07 1.66
C GLU A 82 -3.18 -6.58 0.46
N ILE A 83 -2.12 -5.81 0.74
CA ILE A 83 -1.21 -5.32 -0.29
C ILE A 83 -0.10 -6.36 -0.46
N TYR A 84 -0.15 -7.07 -1.58
CA TYR A 84 0.89 -8.00 -1.97
C TYR A 84 2.00 -7.26 -2.72
N PRO A 85 3.27 -7.39 -2.29
CA PRO A 85 4.38 -6.90 -3.07
C PRO A 85 4.51 -7.68 -4.39
N LYS A 86 4.97 -7.01 -5.46
CA LYS A 86 5.24 -7.68 -6.73
C LYS A 86 6.43 -8.61 -6.55
N THR A 87 6.24 -9.91 -6.73
CA THR A 87 7.35 -10.88 -6.70
C THR A 87 7.38 -11.71 -7.96
N ILE A 88 8.59 -12.07 -8.40
CA ILE A 88 8.80 -13.04 -9.48
C ILE A 88 9.73 -14.14 -9.02
N THR A 89 9.50 -15.36 -9.51
CA THR A 89 10.45 -16.46 -9.34
C THR A 89 11.42 -16.45 -10.52
N VAL A 90 12.71 -16.41 -10.21
CA VAL A 90 13.78 -16.42 -11.23
C VAL A 90 14.77 -17.54 -10.94
N ARG A 91 15.47 -17.94 -11.99
CA ARG A 91 16.52 -18.95 -11.94
C ARG A 91 17.86 -18.26 -12.10
N LEU A 92 18.60 -18.15 -11.00
CA LEU A 92 19.93 -17.55 -11.00
C LEU A 92 20.97 -18.59 -11.41
N ARG A 93 21.87 -18.21 -12.32
CA ARG A 93 22.96 -19.07 -12.78
C ARG A 93 24.30 -18.35 -12.61
N HIS A 94 25.24 -19.00 -11.95
CA HIS A 94 26.61 -18.49 -11.82
C HIS A 94 27.61 -19.64 -11.72
N LYS A 95 28.66 -19.61 -12.56
CA LYS A 95 29.74 -20.61 -12.59
C LYS A 95 29.24 -22.06 -12.54
N GLY A 96 28.24 -22.38 -13.36
CA GLY A 96 27.67 -23.74 -13.45
C GLY A 96 26.73 -24.13 -12.30
N LYS A 97 26.54 -23.28 -11.29
CA LYS A 97 25.51 -23.45 -10.26
C LYS A 97 24.22 -22.75 -10.67
N GLU A 98 23.09 -23.34 -10.28
CA GLU A 98 21.77 -22.82 -10.56
C GLU A 98 20.87 -22.91 -9.33
N VAL A 99 20.20 -21.81 -8.99
CA VAL A 99 19.28 -21.74 -7.84
C VAL A 99 18.02 -20.97 -8.25
N CYS A 100 16.84 -21.53 -7.97
CA CYS A 100 15.58 -20.82 -8.10
C CYS A 100 15.35 -19.97 -6.86
N VAL A 101 15.07 -18.68 -7.05
CA VAL A 101 14.89 -17.71 -5.97
C VAL A 101 13.70 -16.83 -6.27
N ARG A 102 13.08 -16.32 -5.21
CA ARG A 102 12.03 -15.31 -5.32
C ARG A 102 12.62 -13.92 -5.18
N VAL A 103 12.33 -13.08 -6.16
CA VAL A 103 12.77 -11.69 -6.22
C VAL A 103 11.58 -10.80 -5.91
N LEU A 104 11.76 -9.91 -4.95
CA LEU A 104 10.85 -8.80 -4.67
C LEU A 104 11.17 -7.65 -5.63
N MET A 105 10.21 -7.27 -6.46
CA MET A 105 10.29 -6.09 -7.33
C MET A 105 9.74 -4.88 -6.58
N ASP A 106 10.66 -4.00 -6.16
CA ASP A 106 10.34 -2.76 -5.46
C ASP A 106 10.73 -1.57 -6.33
N ASP A 107 9.72 -0.94 -6.96
CA ASP A 107 9.88 0.25 -7.80
C ASP A 107 10.38 1.47 -6.99
N GLY A 108 10.28 1.43 -5.66
CA GLY A 108 10.74 2.48 -4.75
C GLY A 108 12.17 2.31 -4.22
N SER A 109 12.84 1.19 -4.53
CA SER A 109 14.18 0.93 -4.02
C SER A 109 15.28 1.49 -4.93
N HIS A 110 16.22 2.23 -4.36
CA HIS A 110 17.45 2.66 -5.05
C HIS A 110 18.54 1.57 -5.08
N ARG A 111 18.35 0.45 -4.36
CA ARG A 111 19.38 -0.59 -4.19
C ARG A 111 18.78 -2.00 -4.30
N SER A 112 19.56 -2.92 -4.86
CA SER A 112 19.24 -4.35 -4.86
C SER A 112 19.95 -5.06 -3.73
N TYR A 113 19.27 -6.03 -3.12
CA TYR A 113 19.79 -6.84 -2.02
C TYR A 113 19.72 -8.32 -2.37
N ILE A 114 20.61 -9.10 -1.77
CA ILE A 114 20.68 -10.56 -1.94
C ILE A 114 20.93 -11.20 -0.59
N GLU A 115 20.33 -12.37 -0.34
CA GLU A 115 20.52 -13.09 0.91
C GLU A 115 21.96 -13.58 1.04
N LYS A 116 22.53 -13.49 2.26
CA LYS A 116 23.90 -13.93 2.53
C LYS A 116 24.12 -15.42 2.24
N SER A 117 23.10 -16.25 2.50
CA SER A 117 23.12 -17.69 2.18
C SER A 117 23.27 -17.92 0.68
N LEU A 118 22.50 -17.19 -0.14
CA LEU A 118 22.53 -17.29 -1.60
C LEU A 118 23.86 -16.82 -2.20
N VAL A 119 24.50 -15.82 -1.60
CA VAL A 119 25.86 -15.39 -1.96
C VAL A 119 26.86 -16.52 -1.75
N ALA A 120 26.78 -17.22 -0.62
CA ALA A 120 27.65 -18.35 -0.31
C ALA A 120 27.37 -19.54 -1.24
N GLU A 121 26.09 -19.85 -1.48
CA GLU A 121 25.67 -20.94 -2.35
C GLU A 121 26.14 -20.75 -3.80
N LEU A 122 25.94 -19.57 -4.36
CA LEU A 122 26.33 -19.22 -5.73
C LEU A 122 27.79 -18.75 -5.86
N ASN A 123 28.56 -18.65 -4.76
CA ASN A 123 29.93 -18.11 -4.73
C ASN A 123 30.04 -16.72 -5.39
N LEU A 124 29.14 -15.80 -5.01
CA LEU A 124 29.07 -14.44 -5.56
C LEU A 124 30.01 -13.48 -4.83
N PHE A 125 30.51 -12.47 -5.56
CA PHE A 125 31.24 -11.36 -4.96
C PHE A 125 30.29 -10.21 -4.64
N LEU A 126 30.27 -9.76 -3.38
CA LEU A 126 29.45 -8.62 -2.95
C LEU A 126 30.19 -7.31 -3.20
N ARG A 127 29.53 -6.38 -3.89
CA ARG A 127 30.09 -5.03 -4.12
C ARG A 127 30.08 -4.16 -2.87
N ASN A 128 29.06 -4.29 -2.03
CA ASN A 128 28.91 -3.57 -0.76
C ASN A 128 28.18 -4.45 0.27
N ARG A 129 28.47 -4.25 1.56
CA ARG A 129 27.77 -4.94 2.66
C ARG A 129 26.84 -3.95 3.36
N SER A 130 25.55 -4.27 3.37
CA SER A 130 24.54 -3.56 4.14
C SER A 130 23.54 -4.57 4.69
N ALA A 131 22.99 -4.31 5.87
CA ALA A 131 22.01 -5.17 6.50
C ALA A 131 20.62 -4.57 6.31
N ILE A 132 19.66 -5.40 5.91
CA ILE A 132 18.24 -5.07 5.92
C ILE A 132 17.52 -6.19 6.68
N SER A 133 16.65 -5.83 7.61
CA SER A 133 15.92 -6.84 8.39
C SER A 133 14.81 -7.46 7.56
N ARG A 134 14.68 -8.79 7.64
CA ARG A 134 13.56 -9.54 7.06
C ARG A 134 12.21 -9.18 7.71
N THR A 135 12.19 -8.70 8.96
CA THR A 135 10.97 -8.37 9.71
C THR A 135 10.19 -7.17 9.17
N VAL A 136 10.73 -6.44 8.19
CA VAL A 136 9.97 -5.39 7.49
C VAL A 136 8.86 -5.99 6.63
N TRP A 137 8.93 -7.30 6.32
CA TRP A 137 7.96 -8.02 5.50
C TRP A 137 7.54 -9.31 6.20
N TRP A 138 6.47 -9.26 6.99
CA TRP A 138 5.86 -10.40 7.68
C TRP A 138 5.19 -11.34 6.66
N TRP A 139 5.98 -12.15 5.95
CA TRP A 139 5.44 -13.13 5.00
C TRP A 139 6.23 -14.43 5.05
N ASN A 140 5.67 -15.44 5.72
CA ASN A 140 6.07 -16.84 5.54
C ASN A 140 5.42 -17.35 4.26
N PHE A 141 6.22 -17.52 3.21
CA PHE A 141 5.78 -18.20 2.00
C PHE A 141 6.69 -19.40 1.77
N THR A 142 6.18 -20.58 2.14
CA THR A 142 6.57 -21.86 1.55
C THR A 142 5.70 -22.03 0.30
N TYR A 143 6.27 -22.43 -0.84
CA TYR A 143 5.77 -23.41 -1.82
C TYR A 143 6.72 -23.44 -3.04
N CYS A 144 6.82 -24.64 -3.62
CA CYS A 144 7.89 -25.22 -4.46
C CYS A 144 8.58 -24.34 -5.50
#